data_AF-A0A8B9KLR0-F1
#
_entry.id   AF-A0A8B9KLR0-F1
#
_cell.length_a   1.000
_cell.length_b   1.000
_cell.length_c   1.000
_cell.angle_alpha   90.00
_cell.angle_beta   90.00
_cell.angle_gamma   90.00
#
_symmetry.space_group_name_H-M   'P 1'
#
loop_
_entity.id
_entity.type
_entity.pdbx_description
1 polymer ?
#
loop_
_entity_poly.entity_id
_entity_poly.type
_entity_poly.pdbx_seq_one_letter_code
_entity_poly.pdbx_strand_id
1 'polypeptide(L)'
;MGKKKSTGLGRALIKERLGAARGNRRNDTWLHTSELNDGYDWGRLNLQSVTEQSSLDDFLATAELAGTEFIAEKLNVRFVPPEARTGLLTAEESKRLKKLHEDNRQFLRIPRRPPWDESTSPEVLQQTERDTFLTWRRDLARLEEEQKLILTPFERNLDFWRQLWRVIERSDVVVQILDARNPLLFRCPDLEKYVKEVSGQKVNMLLLNKADLLTREQRRTWARYFQKEGIRAVFWSALAEAARLEAEEKVRTLLPLY
;
A
#
# COMPACT_ATOMS: atom_id res chain seq x y z
N MET A 1 -35.15 10.45 31.09
CA MET A 1 -34.64 9.41 30.17
C MET A 1 -33.70 10.04 29.15
N GLY A 2 -32.43 10.25 29.51
CA GLY A 2 -31.45 10.93 28.63
C GLY A 2 -30.65 9.93 27.78
N LYS A 3 -30.77 10.02 26.45
CA LYS A 3 -29.98 9.22 25.51
C LYS A 3 -28.51 9.66 25.55
N LYS A 4 -27.61 8.80 26.04
CA LYS A 4 -26.15 8.96 25.91
C LYS A 4 -25.78 9.00 24.42
N LYS A 5 -25.31 10.15 23.93
CA LYS A 5 -24.72 10.27 22.58
C LYS A 5 -23.29 9.73 22.65
N SER A 6 -22.99 8.63 21.94
CA SER A 6 -21.60 8.18 21.80
C SER A 6 -20.83 9.16 20.92
N THR A 7 -19.81 9.76 21.51
CA THR A 7 -18.81 10.61 20.84
C THR A 7 -17.70 9.70 20.32
N GLY A 8 -18.01 8.91 19.29
CA GLY A 8 -17.01 8.10 18.60
C GLY A 8 -16.09 8.96 17.73
N LEU A 9 -14.82 8.58 17.64
CA LEU A 9 -13.79 9.21 16.81
C LEU A 9 -14.26 9.46 15.37
N GLY A 10 -15.03 8.52 14.79
CA GLY A 10 -15.61 8.67 13.46
C GLY A 10 -16.56 9.86 13.33
N ARG A 11 -17.28 10.22 14.39
CA ARG A 11 -18.19 11.38 14.40
C ARG A 11 -17.43 12.70 14.52
N ALA A 12 -16.27 12.69 15.19
CA ALA A 12 -15.36 13.83 15.24
C ALA A 12 -14.69 14.06 13.87
N LEU A 13 -14.22 13.00 13.22
CA LEU A 13 -13.65 13.05 11.87
C LEU A 13 -14.66 13.53 10.81
N ILE A 14 -15.90 13.05 10.87
CA ILE A 14 -16.98 13.52 9.96
C ILE A 14 -17.27 15.01 10.20
N LYS A 15 -17.25 15.47 11.46
CA LYS A 15 -17.51 16.87 11.81
C LYS A 15 -16.34 17.79 11.44
N GLU A 16 -15.12 17.30 11.51
CA GLU A 16 -13.91 17.97 11.02
C GLU A 16 -13.94 18.10 9.49
N ARG A 17 -14.27 17.02 8.77
CA ARG A 17 -14.43 17.01 7.31
C ARG A 17 -15.49 17.98 6.83
N LEU A 18 -16.63 18.08 7.53
CA LEU A 18 -17.71 19.00 7.20
C LEU A 18 -17.44 20.45 7.64
N GLY A 19 -16.54 20.66 8.62
CA GLY A 19 -16.15 21.98 9.13
C GLY A 19 -15.07 22.68 8.30
N ALA A 20 -14.28 21.93 7.53
CA ALA A 20 -13.22 22.47 6.67
C ALA A 20 -13.73 23.39 5.55
N ALA A 21 -15.03 23.33 5.20
CA ALA A 21 -15.63 24.21 4.20
C ALA A 21 -15.86 25.66 4.66
N ARG A 22 -15.62 25.99 5.94
CA ARG A 22 -16.08 27.27 6.54
C ARG A 22 -15.03 28.14 7.23
N GLY A 23 -13.74 27.87 7.14
CA GLY A 23 -12.80 28.80 7.76
C GLY A 23 -11.33 28.50 7.58
N ASN A 24 -10.68 29.45 6.92
CA ASN A 24 -9.25 29.75 6.91
C ASN A 24 -8.53 29.28 8.20
N ARG A 25 -7.64 28.28 8.10
CA ARG A 25 -6.75 27.86 9.19
C ARG A 25 -5.31 27.74 8.70
N ARG A 26 -4.41 28.21 9.58
CA ARG A 26 -2.96 28.33 9.43
C ARG A 26 -2.28 27.04 8.95
N ASN A 27 -1.32 27.21 8.04
CA ASN A 27 -0.62 26.20 7.24
C ASN A 27 0.37 25.27 7.97
N ASP A 28 0.62 25.42 9.27
CA ASP A 28 1.80 24.77 9.89
C ASP A 28 1.60 23.33 10.39
N THR A 29 0.37 22.80 10.44
CA THR A 29 0.10 21.45 10.98
C THR A 29 -0.10 20.36 9.92
N TRP A 30 0.03 20.70 8.63
CA TRP A 30 -0.38 19.84 7.51
C TRP A 30 0.78 19.34 6.63
N LEU A 31 2.01 19.38 7.17
CA LEU A 31 3.21 18.94 6.45
C LEU A 31 3.25 17.42 6.16
N HIS A 32 2.32 16.64 6.71
CA HIS A 32 2.32 15.17 6.57
C HIS A 32 0.96 14.55 6.18
N THR A 33 -0.05 15.34 5.81
CA THR A 33 -1.29 14.78 5.24
C THR A 33 -1.18 14.61 3.72
N SER A 34 -1.84 13.59 3.19
CA SER A 34 -1.94 13.28 1.75
C SER A 34 -2.86 14.24 0.99
N GLU A 35 -3.48 15.20 1.67
CA GLU A 35 -4.33 16.23 1.10
C GLU A 35 -3.44 17.38 0.59
N LEU A 36 -2.89 17.23 -0.61
CA LEU A 36 -2.19 18.30 -1.32
C LEU A 36 -3.19 19.24 -1.98
N ASN A 37 -2.87 20.54 -2.02
CA ASN A 37 -3.58 21.54 -2.81
C ASN A 37 -2.73 21.91 -4.04
N ASP A 38 -2.48 20.91 -4.88
CA ASP A 38 -1.78 20.99 -6.17
C ASP A 38 -2.76 21.26 -7.34
N GLY A 39 -3.94 21.82 -7.04
CA GLY A 39 -5.04 22.02 -7.99
C GLY A 39 -5.95 20.81 -8.17
N TYR A 40 -5.64 19.67 -7.54
CA TYR A 40 -6.45 18.46 -7.53
C TYR A 40 -7.01 18.21 -6.13
N ASP A 41 -8.34 18.05 -5.98
CA ASP A 41 -8.98 17.80 -4.67
C ASP A 41 -8.84 16.30 -4.30
N TRP A 42 -7.70 15.93 -3.69
CA TRP A 42 -7.38 14.53 -3.37
C TRP A 42 -8.29 13.91 -2.29
N GLY A 43 -9.00 14.73 -1.51
CA GLY A 43 -10.07 14.26 -0.61
C GLY A 43 -11.33 13.77 -1.34
N ARG A 44 -11.40 13.97 -2.66
CA ARG A 44 -12.48 13.56 -3.56
C ARG A 44 -12.05 12.61 -4.68
N LEU A 45 -10.77 12.21 -4.78
CA LEU A 45 -10.47 11.14 -5.74
C LEU A 45 -11.25 9.90 -5.32
N ASN A 46 -12.00 9.34 -6.28
CA ASN A 46 -12.38 7.95 -6.27
C ASN A 46 -11.07 7.14 -6.42
N LEU A 47 -10.25 7.10 -5.36
CA LEU A 47 -9.15 6.15 -5.19
C LEU A 47 -9.77 4.77 -5.03
N GLN A 48 -10.30 4.25 -6.14
CA GLN A 48 -10.78 2.89 -6.23
C GLN A 48 -9.54 2.03 -6.45
N SER A 49 -9.24 1.21 -5.45
CA SER A 49 -8.20 0.19 -5.60
C SER A 49 -8.63 -0.80 -6.67
N VAL A 50 -7.73 -1.15 -7.57
CA VAL A 50 -7.98 -2.02 -8.70
C VAL A 50 -6.96 -3.15 -8.71
N THR A 51 -7.28 -4.21 -7.98
CA THR A 51 -6.44 -5.41 -7.87
C THR A 51 -6.80 -6.49 -8.89
N GLU A 52 -8.04 -6.48 -9.38
CA GLU A 52 -8.57 -7.42 -10.38
C GLU A 52 -9.34 -6.64 -11.44
N GLN A 53 -9.10 -6.96 -12.72
CA GLN A 53 -9.79 -6.39 -13.86
C GLN A 53 -10.16 -7.51 -14.82
N SER A 54 -11.25 -7.33 -15.57
CA SER A 54 -11.52 -8.19 -16.71
C SER A 54 -10.44 -7.98 -17.78
N SER A 55 -10.24 -8.95 -18.67
CA SER A 55 -9.25 -8.83 -19.75
C SER A 55 -9.52 -7.62 -20.67
N LEU A 56 -10.79 -7.26 -20.85
CA LEU A 56 -11.19 -6.09 -21.63
C LEU A 56 -10.85 -4.79 -20.90
N ASP A 57 -11.16 -4.69 -19.61
CA ASP A 57 -10.88 -3.49 -18.82
C ASP A 57 -9.38 -3.25 -18.68
N ASP A 58 -8.59 -4.31 -18.49
CA ASP A 58 -7.13 -4.24 -18.43
C ASP A 58 -6.53 -3.79 -19.78
N PHE A 59 -7.10 -4.24 -20.90
CA PHE A 59 -6.73 -3.78 -22.24
C PHE A 59 -7.05 -2.30 -22.45
N LEU A 60 -8.28 -1.87 -22.12
CA LEU A 60 -8.70 -0.47 -22.26
C LEU A 60 -7.86 0.46 -21.37
N ALA A 61 -7.62 0.09 -20.11
CA ALA A 61 -6.78 0.86 -19.21
C ALA A 61 -5.32 0.95 -19.69
N THR A 62 -4.80 -0.11 -20.30
CA THR A 62 -3.45 -0.11 -20.88
C THR A 62 -3.38 0.79 -22.12
N ALA A 63 -4.42 0.79 -22.96
CA ALA A 63 -4.51 1.66 -24.12
C ALA A 63 -4.63 3.14 -23.73
N GLU A 64 -5.40 3.45 -22.67
CA GLU A 64 -5.51 4.79 -22.11
C GLU A 64 -4.17 5.29 -21.56
N LEU A 65 -3.45 4.45 -20.81
CA LEU A 65 -2.11 4.79 -20.32
C LEU A 65 -1.09 4.99 -21.46
N ALA A 66 -1.24 4.26 -22.57
CA ALA A 66 -0.39 4.43 -23.75
C ALA A 66 -0.77 5.66 -24.60
N GLY A 67 -1.88 6.34 -24.29
CA GLY A 67 -2.38 7.47 -25.08
C GLY A 67 -2.79 7.10 -26.50
N THR A 68 -3.10 5.83 -26.75
CA THR A 68 -3.46 5.31 -28.07
C THR A 68 -4.97 5.19 -28.20
N GLU A 69 -5.57 5.92 -29.14
CA GLU A 69 -6.96 5.72 -29.53
C GLU A 69 -7.05 4.52 -30.49
N PHE A 70 -7.56 3.38 -30.00
CA PHE A 70 -7.81 2.20 -30.84
C PHE A 70 -9.25 2.18 -31.33
N ILE A 71 -9.44 2.15 -32.65
CA ILE A 71 -10.69 1.71 -33.27
C ILE A 71 -10.59 0.18 -33.36
N ALA A 72 -11.21 -0.52 -32.40
CA ALA A 72 -11.19 -1.98 -32.39
C ALA A 72 -12.10 -2.55 -33.49
N GLU A 73 -11.52 -2.90 -34.64
CA GLU A 73 -12.19 -3.81 -35.58
C GLU A 73 -12.24 -5.22 -34.94
N LYS A 74 -13.45 -5.78 -34.81
CA LYS A 74 -13.70 -7.08 -34.17
C LYS A 74 -13.09 -8.25 -34.97
N LEU A 75 -11.79 -8.47 -34.87
CA LEU A 75 -11.15 -9.64 -35.48
C LEU A 75 -10.38 -10.46 -34.44
N ASN A 76 -10.71 -11.75 -34.42
CA ASN A 76 -10.08 -12.86 -33.69
C ASN A 76 -10.11 -12.78 -32.15
N VAL A 77 -11.28 -13.05 -31.57
CA VAL A 77 -11.41 -13.39 -30.14
C VAL A 77 -10.83 -14.79 -29.90
N ARG A 78 -9.68 -14.87 -29.22
CA ARG A 78 -9.12 -16.14 -28.72
C ARG A 78 -9.52 -16.30 -27.26
N PHE A 79 -10.37 -17.29 -26.96
CA PHE A 79 -10.74 -17.63 -25.60
C PHE A 79 -9.55 -18.31 -24.90
N VAL A 80 -8.95 -17.65 -23.91
CA VAL A 80 -7.96 -18.27 -23.03
C VAL A 80 -8.73 -18.76 -21.80
N PRO A 81 -8.92 -20.08 -21.61
CA PRO A 81 -9.62 -20.59 -20.44
C PRO A 81 -8.89 -20.17 -19.16
N PRO A 82 -9.59 -19.58 -18.16
CA PRO A 82 -8.99 -19.17 -16.89
C PRO A 82 -8.65 -20.36 -15.96
N GLU A 83 -9.02 -21.59 -16.35
CA GLU A 83 -9.07 -22.77 -15.48
C GLU A 83 -7.70 -23.32 -15.03
N ALA A 84 -6.58 -22.81 -15.52
CA ALA A 84 -5.27 -23.38 -15.19
C ALA A 84 -4.64 -22.87 -13.88
N ARG A 85 -5.27 -21.91 -13.17
CA ARG A 85 -4.59 -21.14 -12.11
C ARG A 85 -5.21 -21.23 -10.71
N THR A 86 -6.36 -21.87 -10.57
CA THR A 86 -7.07 -21.98 -9.28
C THR A 86 -6.95 -23.39 -8.73
N GLY A 87 -5.79 -23.71 -8.13
CA GLY A 87 -5.54 -24.97 -7.46
C GLY A 87 -4.51 -24.81 -6.33
N LEU A 88 -4.61 -25.64 -5.30
CA LEU A 88 -3.55 -25.74 -4.30
C LEU A 88 -2.32 -26.35 -4.97
N LEU A 89 -1.20 -25.62 -4.97
CA LEU A 89 0.06 -26.11 -5.52
C LEU A 89 0.53 -27.33 -4.75
N THR A 90 1.03 -28.33 -5.45
CA THR A 90 1.74 -29.45 -4.82
C THR A 90 3.02 -28.95 -4.14
N ALA A 91 3.57 -29.72 -3.20
CA ALA A 91 4.80 -29.35 -2.50
C ALA A 91 5.98 -29.12 -3.47
N GLU A 92 6.08 -29.93 -4.52
CA GLU A 92 7.13 -29.82 -5.55
C GLU A 92 6.95 -28.57 -6.41
N GLU A 93 5.73 -28.28 -6.84
CA GLU A 93 5.40 -27.05 -7.58
C GLU A 93 5.66 -25.81 -6.74
N SER A 94 5.31 -25.83 -5.45
CA SER A 94 5.57 -24.70 -4.55
C SER A 94 7.07 -24.40 -4.40
N LYS A 95 7.92 -25.43 -4.33
CA LYS A 95 9.37 -25.28 -4.23
C LYS A 95 9.95 -24.75 -5.54
N ARG A 96 9.46 -25.24 -6.69
CA ARG A 96 9.83 -24.74 -8.01
C ARG A 96 9.42 -23.28 -8.17
N LEU A 97 8.20 -22.92 -7.78
CA LEU A 97 7.68 -21.56 -7.85
C LEU A 97 8.50 -20.62 -6.96
N LYS A 98 8.85 -21.05 -5.74
CA LYS A 98 9.71 -20.28 -4.83
C LYS A 98 11.08 -20.01 -5.45
N LYS A 99 11.70 -21.02 -6.08
CA LYS A 99 12.98 -20.84 -6.78
C LYS A 99 12.82 -19.85 -7.94
N LEU A 100 11.76 -19.97 -8.71
CA LEU A 100 11.44 -19.04 -9.80
C LEU A 100 11.23 -17.61 -9.30
N HIS A 101 10.55 -17.43 -8.16
CA HIS A 101 10.40 -16.13 -7.50
C HIS A 101 11.74 -15.57 -7.01
N GLU A 102 12.64 -16.43 -6.52
CA GLU A 102 13.99 -16.03 -6.09
C GLU A 102 14.86 -15.61 -7.29
N ASP A 103 14.83 -16.38 -8.38
CA ASP A 103 15.59 -16.11 -9.60
C ASP A 103 15.11 -14.80 -10.27
N ASN A 104 13.81 -14.53 -10.29
CA ASN A 104 13.21 -13.34 -10.90
C ASN A 104 12.97 -12.19 -9.93
N ARG A 105 13.56 -12.23 -8.73
CA ARG A 105 13.37 -11.20 -7.70
C ARG A 105 13.70 -9.78 -8.16
N GLN A 106 14.53 -9.65 -9.18
CA GLN A 106 14.89 -8.34 -9.75
C GLN A 106 13.73 -7.69 -10.52
N PHE A 107 12.87 -8.48 -11.14
CA PHE A 107 11.73 -7.99 -11.93
C PHE A 107 10.45 -7.87 -11.08
N LEU A 108 10.35 -8.60 -9.97
CA LEU A 108 9.22 -8.56 -9.03
C LEU A 108 9.30 -7.37 -8.03
N ARG A 109 9.77 -6.22 -8.49
CA ARG A 109 9.94 -5.01 -7.68
C ARG A 109 8.74 -4.08 -7.79
N ILE A 110 8.54 -3.22 -6.80
CA ILE A 110 7.54 -2.16 -6.90
C ILE A 110 8.05 -1.05 -7.85
N PRO A 111 7.16 -0.38 -8.61
CA PRO A 111 7.58 0.64 -9.56
C PRO A 111 8.26 1.79 -8.82
N ARG A 112 9.46 2.13 -9.27
CA ARG A 112 10.25 3.26 -8.76
C ARG A 112 9.75 4.55 -9.42
N ARG A 113 9.70 5.65 -8.67
CA ARG A 113 9.40 6.93 -9.27
C ARG A 113 10.58 7.38 -10.13
N PRO A 114 10.35 7.87 -11.36
CA PRO A 114 11.40 8.48 -12.16
C PRO A 114 12.04 9.67 -11.42
N PRO A 115 13.36 9.89 -11.57
CA PRO A 115 14.00 11.08 -11.02
C PRO A 115 13.40 12.32 -11.67
N TRP A 116 13.18 13.35 -10.86
CA TRP A 116 12.64 14.63 -11.31
C TRP A 116 13.37 15.75 -10.58
N ASP A 117 13.58 16.85 -11.30
CA ASP A 117 14.27 18.03 -10.81
C ASP A 117 13.33 19.25 -10.91
N GLU A 118 13.74 20.39 -10.33
CA GLU A 118 12.98 21.64 -10.38
C GLU A 118 12.73 22.16 -11.81
N SER A 119 13.56 21.73 -12.78
CA SER A 119 13.41 22.07 -14.19
C SER A 119 12.35 21.23 -14.92
N THR A 120 11.85 20.15 -14.31
CA THR A 120 10.89 19.25 -14.97
C THR A 120 9.49 19.84 -14.92
N SER A 121 8.84 20.00 -16.08
CA SER A 121 7.46 20.47 -16.12
C SER A 121 6.50 19.42 -15.55
N PRO A 122 5.37 19.83 -14.95
CA PRO A 122 4.37 18.90 -14.41
C PRO A 122 3.86 17.88 -15.45
N GLU A 123 3.69 18.30 -16.70
CA GLU A 123 3.20 17.47 -17.79
C GLU A 123 4.22 16.41 -18.19
N VAL A 124 5.49 16.81 -18.32
CA VAL A 124 6.60 15.90 -18.65
C VAL A 124 6.76 14.83 -17.57
N LEU A 125 6.68 15.24 -16.30
CA LEU A 125 6.74 14.32 -15.17
C LEU A 125 5.59 13.31 -15.21
N GLN A 126 4.35 13.77 -15.45
CA GLN A 126 3.21 12.89 -15.55
C GLN A 126 3.33 11.87 -16.70
N GLN A 127 3.87 12.27 -17.85
CA GLN A 127 4.10 11.34 -18.96
C GLN A 127 5.18 10.32 -18.62
N THR A 128 6.29 10.77 -18.04
CA THR A 128 7.40 9.88 -17.66
C THR A 128 6.95 8.86 -16.60
N GLU A 129 6.13 9.30 -15.64
CA GLU A 129 5.50 8.41 -14.66
C GLU A 129 4.57 7.37 -15.32
N ARG A 130 3.75 7.78 -16.29
CA ARG A 130 2.88 6.87 -17.07
C ARG A 130 3.70 5.85 -17.85
N ASP A 131 4.72 6.29 -18.58
CA ASP A 131 5.58 5.44 -19.41
C ASP A 131 6.35 4.42 -18.57
N THR A 132 6.88 4.86 -17.44
CA THR A 132 7.62 4.00 -16.49
C THR A 132 6.69 2.94 -15.89
N PHE A 133 5.49 3.35 -15.49
CA PHE A 133 4.50 2.43 -14.93
C PHE A 133 4.00 1.41 -15.97
N LEU A 134 3.79 1.84 -17.21
CA LEU A 134 3.38 0.99 -18.32
C LEU A 134 4.48 -0.01 -18.70
N THR A 135 5.75 0.42 -18.70
CA THR A 135 6.90 -0.49 -18.89
C THR A 135 6.95 -1.55 -17.79
N TRP A 136 6.81 -1.13 -16.52
CA TRP A 136 6.74 -2.05 -15.39
C TRP A 136 5.60 -3.07 -15.51
N ARG A 137 4.40 -2.64 -15.93
CA ARG A 137 3.26 -3.57 -16.18
C ARG A 137 3.56 -4.56 -17.29
N ARG A 138 4.19 -4.12 -18.38
CA ARG A 138 4.60 -5.00 -19.49
C ARG A 138 5.60 -6.05 -19.03
N ASP A 139 6.57 -5.67 -18.19
CA ASP A 139 7.54 -6.61 -17.63
C ASP A 139 6.86 -7.69 -16.77
N LEU A 140 5.90 -7.31 -15.93
CA LEU A 140 5.13 -8.26 -15.13
C LEU A 140 4.28 -9.20 -16.00
N ALA A 141 3.60 -8.67 -17.01
CA ALA A 141 2.81 -9.47 -17.95
C ALA A 141 3.67 -10.48 -18.70
N ARG A 142 4.89 -10.07 -19.11
CA ARG A 142 5.85 -10.94 -19.77
C ARG A 142 6.29 -12.10 -18.86
N LEU A 143 6.54 -11.85 -17.58
CA LEU A 143 6.88 -12.91 -16.62
C LEU A 143 5.74 -13.88 -16.38
N GLU A 144 4.51 -13.37 -16.33
CA GLU A 144 3.31 -14.16 -16.15
C GLU A 144 3.05 -15.08 -17.35
N GLU A 145 3.32 -14.62 -18.58
CA GLU A 145 3.17 -15.40 -19.80
C GLU A 145 4.34 -16.39 -20.03
N GLU A 146 5.59 -15.90 -20.01
CA GLU A 146 6.78 -16.71 -20.35
C GLU A 146 7.07 -17.77 -19.29
N GLN A 147 6.95 -17.41 -18.01
CA GLN A 147 7.41 -18.26 -16.91
C GLN A 147 6.26 -18.91 -16.12
N LYS A 148 5.00 -18.61 -16.49
CA LYS A 148 3.78 -19.08 -15.79
C LYS A 148 3.81 -18.80 -14.29
N LEU A 149 4.43 -17.68 -13.92
CA LEU A 149 4.62 -17.30 -12.53
C LEU A 149 3.29 -16.76 -11.98
N ILE A 150 2.83 -17.33 -10.87
CA ILE A 150 1.63 -16.84 -10.19
C ILE A 150 2.04 -15.62 -9.36
N LEU A 151 1.56 -14.46 -9.75
CA LEU A 151 1.77 -13.20 -9.05
C LEU A 151 0.69 -13.01 -7.99
N THR A 152 1.07 -12.40 -6.87
CA THR A 152 0.08 -11.86 -5.93
C THR A 152 -0.66 -10.71 -6.61
N PRO A 153 -1.99 -10.59 -6.42
CA PRO A 153 -2.74 -9.46 -6.92
C PRO A 153 -2.07 -8.15 -6.48
N PHE A 154 -1.92 -7.23 -7.43
CA PHE A 154 -1.24 -5.96 -7.23
C PHE A 154 -2.09 -4.81 -7.76
N GLU A 155 -1.80 -3.60 -7.29
CA GLU A 155 -2.54 -2.41 -7.68
C GLU A 155 -2.20 -1.98 -9.12
N ARG A 156 -3.20 -1.92 -9.99
CA ARG A 156 -3.05 -1.52 -11.40
C ARG A 156 -3.28 -0.01 -11.61
N ASN A 157 -3.80 0.70 -10.62
CA ASN A 157 -4.02 2.14 -10.70
C ASN A 157 -2.73 2.93 -10.39
N LEU A 158 -2.28 3.74 -11.34
CA LEU A 158 -1.09 4.61 -11.20
C LEU A 158 -1.22 5.61 -10.05
N ASP A 159 -2.42 6.13 -9.78
CA ASP A 159 -2.60 7.16 -8.76
C ASP A 159 -2.33 6.64 -7.35
N PHE A 160 -2.55 5.35 -7.09
CA PHE A 160 -2.14 4.71 -5.84
C PHE A 160 -0.62 4.67 -5.69
N TRP A 161 0.11 4.37 -6.77
CA TRP A 161 1.57 4.37 -6.77
C TRP A 161 2.14 5.79 -6.60
N ARG A 162 1.50 6.80 -7.19
CA ARG A 162 1.85 8.22 -6.95
C ARG A 162 1.72 8.60 -5.49
N GLN A 163 0.67 8.15 -4.80
CA GLN A 163 0.51 8.39 -3.37
C GLN A 163 1.64 7.72 -2.58
N LEU A 164 1.97 6.47 -2.89
CA LEU A 164 3.11 5.79 -2.24
C LEU A 164 4.41 6.57 -2.44
N TRP A 165 4.71 7.01 -3.66
CA TRP A 165 5.95 7.75 -3.94
C TRP A 165 6.05 9.05 -3.14
N ARG A 166 4.97 9.85 -3.11
CA ARG A 166 4.92 11.10 -2.33
C ARG A 166 5.12 10.86 -0.84
N VAL A 167 4.50 9.82 -0.28
CA VAL A 167 4.65 9.46 1.13
C VAL A 167 6.11 9.10 1.44
N ILE A 168 6.76 8.31 0.58
CA ILE A 168 8.16 7.91 0.77
C ILE A 168 9.08 9.13 0.72
N GLU A 169 8.86 10.05 -0.20
CA GLU A 169 9.67 11.27 -0.33
C GLU A 169 9.54 12.17 0.89
N ARG A 170 8.31 12.43 1.36
CA ARG A 170 8.01 13.38 2.44
C ARG A 170 8.23 12.83 3.85
N SER A 171 8.32 11.51 4.03
CA SER A 171 8.43 10.90 5.37
C SER A 171 9.86 10.59 5.75
N ASP A 172 10.24 10.87 7.00
CA ASP A 172 11.54 10.46 7.54
C ASP A 172 11.52 9.00 8.03
N VAL A 173 10.35 8.52 8.44
CA VAL A 173 10.14 7.17 8.95
C VAL A 173 8.99 6.52 8.20
N VAL A 174 9.26 5.36 7.60
CA VAL A 174 8.26 4.54 6.91
C VAL A 174 7.99 3.30 7.76
N VAL A 175 6.73 3.12 8.14
CA VAL A 175 6.28 1.98 8.95
C VAL A 175 5.44 1.04 8.10
N GLN A 176 5.88 -0.21 7.95
CA GLN A 176 5.10 -1.26 7.30
C GLN A 176 4.27 -2.01 8.34
N ILE A 177 2.95 -1.98 8.19
CA ILE A 177 2.03 -2.70 9.06
C ILE A 177 1.84 -4.12 8.51
N LEU A 178 2.19 -5.13 9.32
CA LEU A 178 2.17 -6.54 8.97
C LEU A 178 1.17 -7.30 9.85
N ASP A 179 0.54 -8.36 9.34
CA ASP A 179 -0.20 -9.30 10.19
C ASP A 179 0.80 -10.22 10.91
N ALA A 180 0.76 -10.22 12.24
CA ALA A 180 1.75 -10.93 13.06
C ALA A 180 1.72 -12.47 12.90
N ARG A 181 0.64 -13.03 12.35
CA ARG A 181 0.52 -14.49 12.12
C ARG A 181 1.47 -15.00 11.03
N ASN A 182 1.68 -14.22 9.98
CA ASN A 182 2.61 -14.56 8.90
C ASN A 182 3.32 -13.28 8.40
N PRO A 183 4.26 -12.76 9.18
CA PRO A 183 4.83 -11.45 8.89
C PRO A 183 5.76 -11.46 7.67
N LEU A 184 6.32 -12.62 7.30
CA LEU A 184 7.19 -12.72 6.13
C LEU A 184 6.42 -12.61 4.81
N LEU A 185 5.16 -13.06 4.77
CA LEU A 185 4.32 -12.97 3.58
C LEU A 185 3.91 -11.53 3.27
N PHE A 186 3.58 -10.75 4.30
CA PHE A 186 3.12 -9.36 4.14
C PHE A 186 4.27 -8.36 4.07
N ARG A 187 5.50 -8.78 4.38
CA ARG A 187 6.68 -7.92 4.35
C ARG A 187 7.12 -7.71 2.90
N CYS A 188 7.39 -6.47 2.54
CA CYS A 188 8.01 -6.13 1.24
C CYS A 188 9.46 -5.66 1.46
N PRO A 189 10.48 -6.53 1.28
CA PRO A 189 11.88 -6.12 1.39
C PRO A 189 12.29 -5.13 0.30
N ASP A 190 11.60 -5.14 -0.85
CA ASP A 190 11.89 -4.20 -1.93
C ASP A 190 11.47 -2.77 -1.58
N LEU A 191 10.36 -2.59 -0.84
CA LEU A 191 9.97 -1.29 -0.31
C LEU A 191 11.02 -0.74 0.66
N GLU A 192 11.59 -1.60 1.52
CA GLU A 192 12.66 -1.18 2.45
C GLU A 192 13.90 -0.68 1.69
N LYS A 193 14.26 -1.37 0.59
CA LYS A 193 15.35 -0.94 -0.30
C LYS A 193 15.00 0.38 -0.99
N TYR A 194 13.79 0.52 -1.52
CA TYR A 194 13.36 1.74 -2.18
C TYR A 194 13.47 2.97 -1.28
N VAL A 195 12.99 2.87 -0.04
CA VAL A 195 13.07 3.97 0.94
C VAL A 195 14.54 4.39 1.16
N LYS A 196 15.46 3.43 1.17
CA LYS A 196 16.91 3.68 1.30
C LYS A 196 17.56 4.21 0.02
N GLU A 197 17.06 3.83 -1.15
CA GLU A 197 17.45 4.39 -2.45
C GLU A 197 17.07 5.87 -2.55
N VAL A 198 15.88 6.25 -2.05
CA VAL A 198 15.43 7.66 -2.01
C VAL A 198 16.26 8.48 -1.02
N SER A 199 16.52 7.97 0.18
CA SER A 199 17.45 8.60 1.12
C SER A 199 17.98 7.60 2.16
N GLY A 200 19.30 7.55 2.32
CA GLY A 200 19.95 6.68 3.30
C GLY A 200 19.59 7.00 4.76
N GLN A 201 19.15 8.23 5.04
CA GLN A 201 18.78 8.69 6.38
C GLN A 201 17.40 8.20 6.83
N LYS A 202 16.51 7.88 5.88
CA LYS A 202 15.14 7.44 6.19
C LYS A 202 15.14 6.12 6.98
N VAL A 203 14.25 5.98 7.95
CA VAL A 203 14.18 4.81 8.82
C VAL A 203 13.03 3.90 8.40
N ASN A 204 13.31 2.63 8.20
CA ASN A 204 12.30 1.60 8.00
C ASN A 204 11.96 0.91 9.33
N MET A 205 10.67 0.70 9.59
CA MET A 205 10.19 0.00 10.77
C MET A 205 9.02 -0.93 10.42
N LEU A 206 8.92 -2.06 11.11
CA LEU A 206 7.82 -3.02 10.97
C LEU A 206 6.89 -2.93 12.19
N LEU A 207 5.59 -2.85 11.94
CA LEU A 207 4.54 -2.90 12.96
C LEU A 207 3.73 -4.18 12.79
N LEU A 208 3.95 -5.15 13.67
CA LEU A 208 3.28 -6.44 13.67
C LEU A 208 1.93 -6.32 14.40
N ASN A 209 0.85 -6.12 13.64
CA ASN A 209 -0.51 -6.00 14.12
C ASN A 209 -1.13 -7.38 14.44
N LYS A 210 -2.18 -7.39 15.27
CA LYS A 210 -2.85 -8.60 15.80
C LYS A 210 -1.91 -9.48 16.64
N ALA A 211 -0.98 -8.84 17.37
CA ALA A 211 -0.02 -9.54 18.21
C ALA A 211 -0.67 -10.35 19.36
N ASP A 212 -1.94 -10.09 19.67
CA ASP A 212 -2.78 -10.87 20.59
C ASP A 212 -3.04 -12.30 20.12
N LEU A 213 -2.97 -12.57 18.81
CA LEU A 213 -3.14 -13.92 18.25
C LEU A 213 -1.90 -14.81 18.42
N LEU A 214 -0.80 -14.26 18.94
CA LEU A 214 0.45 -14.97 19.15
C LEU A 214 0.71 -15.22 20.63
N THR A 215 1.21 -16.42 20.94
CA THR A 215 1.72 -16.72 22.28
C THR A 215 2.95 -15.87 22.61
N ARG A 216 3.27 -15.75 23.91
CA ARG A 216 4.46 -15.03 24.35
C ARG A 216 5.75 -15.61 23.77
N GLU A 217 5.81 -16.93 23.62
CA GLU A 217 6.97 -17.62 23.04
C GLU A 217 7.12 -17.32 21.54
N GLN A 218 6.02 -17.37 20.78
CA GLN A 218 6.02 -17.02 19.36
C GLN A 218 6.49 -15.58 19.14
N ARG A 219 6.00 -14.62 19.94
CA ARG A 219 6.46 -13.22 19.89
C ARG A 219 7.96 -13.10 20.16
N ARG A 220 8.49 -13.83 21.15
CA ARG A 220 9.93 -13.85 21.45
C ARG A 220 10.76 -14.44 20.30
N THR A 221 10.25 -15.46 19.62
CA THR A 221 10.93 -16.07 18.46
C THR A 221 10.96 -15.09 17.29
N TRP A 222 9.84 -14.44 16.96
CA TRP A 222 9.81 -13.41 15.93
C TRP A 222 10.68 -12.19 16.28
N ALA A 223 10.66 -11.72 17.53
CA ALA A 223 11.52 -10.64 17.97
C ALA A 223 13.01 -10.94 17.76
N ARG A 224 13.45 -12.17 18.13
CA ARG A 224 14.83 -12.63 17.89
C ARG A 224 15.16 -12.70 16.41
N TYR A 225 14.24 -13.16 15.58
CA TYR A 225 14.41 -13.20 14.12
C TYR A 225 14.65 -11.79 13.55
N PHE A 226 13.76 -10.83 13.82
CA PHE A 226 13.90 -9.47 13.30
C PHE A 226 15.13 -8.74 13.85
N GLN A 227 15.48 -8.98 15.11
CA GLN A 227 16.70 -8.43 15.70
C GLN A 227 17.97 -8.95 15.01
N LYS A 228 18.02 -10.24 14.68
CA LYS A 228 19.14 -10.86 13.95
C LYS A 228 19.30 -10.24 12.56
N GLU A 229 18.20 -9.93 11.90
CA GLU A 229 18.18 -9.28 10.58
C GLU A 229 18.44 -7.75 10.66
N GLY A 230 18.61 -7.18 11.87
CA GLY A 230 18.86 -5.75 12.07
C GLY A 230 17.63 -4.86 11.81
N ILE A 231 16.42 -5.41 11.87
CA ILE A 231 15.19 -4.71 11.54
C ILE A 231 14.46 -4.27 12.81
N ARG A 232 14.01 -3.02 12.84
CA ARG A 232 13.19 -2.49 13.92
C ARG A 232 11.76 -3.02 13.77
N ALA A 233 11.34 -3.88 14.68
CA ALA A 233 10.01 -4.47 14.67
C ALA A 233 9.30 -4.26 16.02
N VAL A 234 8.06 -3.80 15.98
CA VAL A 234 7.22 -3.59 17.17
C VAL A 234 5.93 -4.39 17.04
N PHE A 235 5.50 -5.02 18.13
CA PHE A 235 4.26 -5.76 18.19
C PHE A 235 3.14 -4.87 18.71
N TRP A 236 2.00 -4.91 18.03
CA TRP A 236 0.84 -4.10 18.37
C TRP A 236 -0.44 -4.94 18.36
N SER A 237 -1.35 -4.63 19.27
CA SER A 237 -2.71 -5.16 19.26
C SER A 237 -3.68 -4.00 19.44
N ALA A 238 -4.40 -3.69 18.37
CA ALA A 238 -5.38 -2.61 18.37
C ALA A 238 -6.53 -2.88 19.37
N LEU A 239 -6.96 -4.14 19.53
CA LEU A 239 -8.02 -4.52 20.47
C LEU A 239 -7.58 -4.34 21.93
N ALA A 240 -6.36 -4.79 22.25
CA ALA A 240 -5.82 -4.64 23.60
C ALA A 240 -5.63 -3.16 23.96
N GLU A 241 -5.13 -2.34 23.02
CA GLU A 241 -4.94 -0.92 23.27
C GLU A 241 -6.26 -0.15 23.35
N ALA A 242 -7.25 -0.48 22.50
CA ALA A 242 -8.58 0.10 22.60
C ALA A 242 -9.23 -0.19 23.96
N ALA A 243 -9.13 -1.43 24.44
CA ALA A 243 -9.62 -1.80 25.77
C ALA A 243 -8.89 -1.04 26.89
N ARG A 244 -7.58 -0.82 26.76
CA ARG A 244 -6.79 -0.03 27.73
C ARG A 244 -7.27 1.42 27.76
N LEU A 245 -7.42 2.05 26.59
CA LEU A 245 -7.88 3.44 26.47
C LEU A 245 -9.30 3.61 27.01
N GLU A 246 -10.22 2.68 26.73
CA GLU A 246 -11.57 2.71 27.30
C GLU A 246 -11.56 2.56 28.83
N ALA A 247 -10.67 1.74 29.38
CA ALA A 247 -10.51 1.60 30.83
C ALA A 247 -9.96 2.89 31.45
N GLU A 248 -8.95 3.50 30.84
CA GLU A 248 -8.39 4.79 31.26
C GLU A 248 -9.44 5.91 31.20
N GLU A 249 -10.28 5.95 30.16
CA GLU A 249 -11.37 6.94 30.04
C GLU A 249 -12.47 6.73 31.08
N LYS A 250 -12.82 5.48 31.40
CA LYS A 250 -13.75 5.15 32.51
C LYS A 250 -13.19 5.59 33.86
N VAL A 251 -11.91 5.36 34.12
CA VAL A 251 -11.26 5.83 35.36
C VAL A 251 -11.26 7.35 35.42
N ARG A 252 -10.94 8.02 34.32
CA ARG A 252 -10.93 9.49 34.22
C ARG A 252 -12.32 10.13 34.40
N THR A 253 -13.37 9.46 33.96
CA THR A 253 -14.76 9.94 34.13
C THR A 253 -15.34 9.64 35.52
N LEU A 254 -14.82 8.62 36.21
CA LEU A 254 -15.20 8.27 37.59
C LEU A 254 -14.45 9.08 38.65
N LEU A 255 -13.34 9.74 38.29
CA LEU A 255 -12.62 10.70 39.12
C LEU A 255 -12.80 12.12 38.57
N PRO A 256 -13.99 12.76 38.67
CA PRO A 256 -14.04 14.20 38.50
C PRO A 256 -13.19 14.83 39.61
N LEU A 257 -12.19 15.61 39.21
CA LEU A 257 -11.41 16.45 40.12
C LEU A 257 -12.39 17.27 40.99
N TYR A 258 -12.10 17.29 42.29
CA TYR A 258 -12.78 18.08 43.33
C TYR A 258 -13.12 19.51 42.91
#